data_AF-A0A7V0PTG9-F1
#
_entry.id   AF-A0A7V0PTG9-F1
#
_cell.length_a   1.000
_cell.length_b   1.000
_cell.length_c   1.000
_cell.angle_alpha   90.00
_cell.angle_beta   90.00
_cell.angle_gamma   90.00
#
_symmetry.space_group_name_H-M   'P 1'
#
loop_
_entity.id
_entity.type
_entity.pdbx_description
1 polymer ?
#
loop_
_entity_poly.entity_id
_entity_poly.type
_entity_poly.pdbx_seq_one_letter_code
_entity_poly.pdbx_strand_id
1 'polypeptide(L)'
;MVRLCVNIDHVATVREARKGREPDPVFAAVLAELAGVDGIVCHLREDRRHIKDRDLRMLKEVVQTHLNMEMAATDEMVQIATDILPDMTTFVPEKRQELTTEGGLDVVSQMDRLIEVISELHAHNIVVSLFINPTIHQIKAASRTGADYVELHTGEYANASDIDKMAERLDEIASMAIAASKLGLGVSAGHGLD
;
A
#
# COMPACT_ATOMS: atom_id res chain seq x y z
N MET A 1 -10.87 -14.05 -9.19
CA MET A 1 -11.83 -13.59 -8.16
C MET A 1 -11.25 -12.33 -7.54
N VAL A 2 -12.07 -11.34 -7.17
CA VAL A 2 -11.58 -10.15 -6.46
C VAL A 2 -11.09 -10.59 -5.07
N ARG A 3 -10.02 -9.95 -4.58
CA ARG A 3 -9.47 -10.18 -3.24
C ARG A 3 -9.65 -8.93 -2.39
N LEU A 4 -9.87 -9.09 -1.10
CA LEU A 4 -9.98 -8.01 -0.13
C LEU A 4 -8.85 -8.10 0.88
N CYS A 5 -7.99 -7.08 0.92
CA CYS A 5 -7.02 -6.91 2.00
C CYS A 5 -7.47 -5.75 2.90
N VAL A 6 -7.46 -5.92 4.21
CA VAL A 6 -7.93 -4.90 5.16
C VAL A 6 -6.77 -4.12 5.74
N ASN A 7 -6.79 -2.80 5.56
CA ASN A 7 -5.87 -1.89 6.23
C ASN A 7 -6.29 -1.67 7.69
N ILE A 8 -5.36 -1.86 8.64
CA ILE A 8 -5.60 -1.77 10.09
C ILE A 8 -4.96 -0.54 10.76
N ASP A 9 -4.43 0.40 9.99
CA ASP A 9 -3.72 1.59 10.50
C ASP A 9 -4.57 2.44 11.42
N HIS A 10 -5.86 2.58 11.10
CA HIS A 10 -6.75 3.40 11.89
C HIS A 10 -7.19 2.75 13.20
N VAL A 11 -7.03 1.43 13.37
CA VAL A 11 -7.12 0.80 14.70
C VAL A 11 -5.99 1.33 15.59
N ALA A 12 -4.76 1.35 15.06
CA ALA A 12 -3.60 1.91 15.77
C ALA A 12 -3.78 3.41 16.04
N THR A 13 -4.38 4.16 15.11
CA THR A 13 -4.69 5.58 15.32
C THR A 13 -5.55 5.81 16.57
N VAL A 14 -6.60 5.00 16.77
CA VAL A 14 -7.45 5.06 17.97
C VAL A 14 -6.65 4.74 19.23
N ARG A 15 -5.75 3.75 19.20
CA ARG A 15 -4.85 3.43 20.32
C ARG A 15 -3.92 4.60 20.66
N GLU A 16 -3.29 5.18 19.64
CA GLU A 16 -2.31 6.28 19.80
C GLU A 16 -2.96 7.56 20.32
N ALA A 17 -4.25 7.79 20.04
CA ALA A 17 -5.00 8.92 20.59
C ALA A 17 -5.01 8.95 22.13
N ARG A 18 -4.85 7.79 22.78
CA ARG A 18 -4.69 7.67 24.24
C ARG A 18 -3.32 7.17 24.69
N LYS A 19 -2.39 6.94 23.75
CA LYS A 19 -1.08 6.29 24.01
C LYS A 19 -1.24 5.01 24.85
N GLY A 20 -2.33 4.28 24.59
CA GLY A 20 -2.73 3.10 25.33
C GLY A 20 -2.20 1.81 24.71
N ARG A 21 -2.70 0.68 25.22
CA ARG A 21 -2.46 -0.64 24.61
C ARG A 21 -3.61 -1.09 23.71
N GLU A 22 -4.80 -0.50 23.91
CA GLU A 22 -6.04 -0.88 23.24
C GLU A 22 -6.63 0.30 22.46
N PRO A 23 -7.29 0.03 21.32
CA PRO A 23 -7.42 -1.28 20.67
C PRO A 23 -6.08 -1.77 20.06
N ASP A 24 -5.79 -3.07 20.17
CA ASP A 24 -4.58 -3.66 19.56
C ASP A 24 -4.80 -3.97 18.06
N PRO A 25 -4.02 -3.36 17.13
CA PRO A 25 -4.11 -3.65 15.69
C PRO A 25 -3.87 -5.12 15.34
N VAL A 26 -3.06 -5.81 16.14
CA VAL A 26 -2.79 -7.25 15.97
C VAL A 26 -4.06 -8.06 16.18
N PHE A 27 -4.88 -7.68 17.18
CA PHE A 27 -6.16 -8.35 17.42
C PHE A 27 -7.15 -8.06 16.29
N ALA A 28 -7.18 -6.83 15.77
CA ALA A 28 -8.03 -6.48 14.63
C ALA A 28 -7.66 -7.29 13.36
N ALA A 29 -6.37 -7.51 13.10
CA ALA A 29 -5.92 -8.37 12.00
C ALA A 29 -6.49 -9.79 12.09
N VAL A 30 -6.37 -10.43 13.27
CA VAL A 30 -6.91 -11.78 13.50
C VAL A 30 -8.43 -11.81 13.28
N LEU A 31 -9.16 -10.81 13.78
CA LEU A 31 -10.61 -10.74 13.56
C LEU A 31 -10.98 -10.55 12.09
N ALA A 32 -10.22 -9.74 11.34
CA ALA A 32 -10.43 -9.56 9.92
C ALA A 32 -10.21 -10.88 9.15
N GLU A 33 -9.13 -11.62 9.44
CA GLU A 33 -8.88 -12.93 8.82
C GLU A 33 -9.99 -13.94 9.12
N LEU A 34 -10.48 -13.98 10.36
CA LEU A 34 -11.62 -14.83 10.75
C LEU A 34 -12.93 -14.42 10.04
N ALA A 35 -13.04 -13.16 9.63
CA ALA A 35 -14.16 -12.67 8.82
C ALA A 35 -14.01 -13.00 7.31
N GLY A 36 -12.88 -13.55 6.88
CA GLY A 36 -12.66 -14.07 5.52
C GLY A 36 -11.97 -13.12 4.57
N VAL A 37 -11.14 -12.18 5.06
CA VAL A 37 -10.30 -11.33 4.19
C VAL A 37 -9.13 -12.14 3.61
N ASP A 38 -8.61 -11.71 2.47
CA ASP A 38 -7.50 -12.36 1.77
C ASP A 38 -6.12 -11.88 2.24
N GLY A 39 -6.08 -10.80 3.04
CA GLY A 39 -4.84 -10.23 3.55
C GLY A 39 -5.04 -9.08 4.51
N ILE A 40 -3.94 -8.69 5.14
CA ILE A 40 -3.84 -7.55 6.05
C ILE A 40 -2.85 -6.56 5.48
N VAL A 41 -3.23 -5.29 5.49
CA VAL A 41 -2.37 -4.17 5.10
C VAL A 41 -2.04 -3.37 6.35
N CYS A 42 -0.78 -2.99 6.51
CA CYS A 42 -0.38 -2.01 7.52
C CYS A 42 0.71 -1.10 6.97
N HIS A 43 0.63 0.18 7.30
CA HIS A 43 1.60 1.18 6.87
C HIS A 43 2.53 1.55 8.03
N LEU A 44 3.78 1.09 7.95
CA LEU A 44 4.83 1.53 8.86
C LEU A 44 5.45 2.84 8.36
N ARG A 45 4.94 3.94 8.88
CA ARG A 45 5.44 5.30 8.58
C ARG A 45 6.80 5.58 9.20
N GLU A 46 7.61 6.45 8.60
CA GLU A 46 8.86 6.95 9.19
C GLU A 46 8.65 7.56 10.58
N ASP A 47 7.57 8.32 10.76
CA ASP A 47 7.26 8.98 12.03
C ASP A 47 6.55 8.07 13.05
N ARG A 48 6.28 6.81 12.67
CA ARG A 48 5.53 5.82 13.47
C ARG A 48 4.23 6.39 14.03
N ARG A 49 3.50 7.22 13.26
CA ARG A 49 2.31 7.93 13.74
C ARG A 49 1.23 7.02 14.32
N HIS A 50 0.98 5.87 13.70
CA HIS A 50 -0.03 4.90 14.11
C HIS A 50 0.60 3.52 14.39
N ILE A 51 0.86 2.75 13.34
CA ILE A 51 1.51 1.43 13.43
C ILE A 51 2.94 1.63 13.96
N LYS A 52 3.34 0.78 14.91
CA LYS A 52 4.69 0.75 15.49
C LYS A 52 5.44 -0.49 15.02
N ASP A 53 6.76 -0.47 15.17
CA ASP A 53 7.65 -1.62 14.89
C ASP A 53 7.28 -2.87 15.70
N ARG A 54 6.64 -2.68 16.87
CA ARG A 54 6.06 -3.78 17.64
C ARG A 54 4.92 -4.45 16.89
N ASP A 55 4.02 -3.67 16.32
CA ASP A 55 2.82 -4.17 15.67
C ASP A 55 3.20 -4.96 14.42
N LEU A 56 4.06 -4.40 13.58
CA LEU A 56 4.57 -5.08 12.37
C LEU A 56 5.22 -6.44 12.69
N ARG A 57 6.11 -6.49 13.69
CA ARG A 57 6.74 -7.75 14.13
C ARG A 57 5.73 -8.79 14.57
N MET A 58 4.68 -8.39 15.30
CA MET A 58 3.67 -9.35 15.73
C MET A 58 2.74 -9.75 14.59
N LEU A 59 2.39 -8.82 13.69
CA LEU A 59 1.60 -9.12 12.50
C LEU A 59 2.28 -10.20 11.65
N LYS A 60 3.60 -10.14 11.48
CA LYS A 60 4.35 -11.16 10.74
C LYS A 60 4.21 -12.58 11.34
N GLU A 61 4.12 -12.69 12.66
CA GLU A 61 3.99 -13.97 13.36
C GLU A 61 2.56 -14.53 13.38
N VAL A 62 1.55 -13.66 13.27
CA VAL A 62 0.15 -14.06 13.49
C VAL A 62 -0.68 -14.12 12.21
N VAL A 63 -0.42 -13.25 11.23
CA VAL A 63 -1.16 -13.21 9.96
C VAL A 63 -0.90 -14.52 9.21
N GLN A 64 -1.98 -15.22 8.89
CA GLN A 64 -1.93 -16.53 8.20
C GLN A 64 -2.19 -16.43 6.71
N THR A 65 -2.79 -15.33 6.27
CA THR A 65 -3.14 -15.06 4.86
C THR A 65 -1.97 -14.39 4.15
N HIS A 66 -2.04 -13.07 3.96
CA HIS A 66 -1.06 -12.28 3.22
C HIS A 66 -0.83 -10.96 3.95
N LEU A 67 0.42 -10.67 4.32
CA LEU A 67 0.81 -9.42 4.94
C LEU A 67 1.40 -8.47 3.90
N ASN A 68 0.72 -7.34 3.68
CA ASN A 68 1.23 -6.24 2.87
C ASN A 68 1.71 -5.08 3.77
N MET A 69 3.00 -4.78 3.69
CA MET A 69 3.63 -3.66 4.38
C MET A 69 3.68 -2.43 3.45
N GLU A 70 2.86 -1.43 3.73
CA GLU A 70 3.00 -0.11 3.12
C GLU A 70 4.17 0.64 3.76
N MET A 71 5.03 1.25 2.93
CA MET A 71 6.21 1.98 3.40
C MET A 71 6.75 2.99 2.37
N ALA A 72 7.60 3.91 2.83
CA ALA A 72 8.40 4.78 1.96
C ALA A 72 9.62 4.03 1.36
N ALA A 73 10.13 4.49 0.22
CA ALA A 73 11.29 3.89 -0.47
C ALA A 73 12.67 4.30 0.13
N THR A 74 12.78 4.34 1.45
CA THR A 74 14.01 4.73 2.17
C THR A 74 14.83 3.52 2.62
N ASP A 75 16.13 3.70 2.83
CA ASP A 75 17.03 2.61 3.24
C ASP A 75 16.60 2.00 4.59
N GLU A 76 16.11 2.82 5.52
CA GLU A 76 15.58 2.33 6.80
C GLU A 76 14.40 1.37 6.58
N MET A 77 13.44 1.76 5.74
CA MET A 77 12.24 0.97 5.49
C MET A 77 12.53 -0.31 4.72
N VAL A 78 13.43 -0.23 3.74
CA VAL A 78 13.89 -1.42 3.00
C VAL A 78 14.58 -2.41 3.94
N GLN A 79 15.45 -1.93 4.84
CA GLN A 79 16.09 -2.79 5.85
C GLN A 79 15.06 -3.44 6.78
N ILE A 80 14.05 -2.68 7.25
CA ILE A 80 12.98 -3.24 8.08
C ILE A 80 12.21 -4.31 7.29
N ALA A 81 11.88 -4.06 6.03
CA ALA A 81 11.16 -5.02 5.21
C ALA A 81 11.99 -6.29 4.95
N THR A 82 13.30 -6.19 4.71
CA THR A 82 14.17 -7.36 4.51
C THR A 82 14.44 -8.14 5.80
N ASP A 83 14.34 -7.50 6.98
CA ASP A 83 14.39 -8.17 8.27
C ASP A 83 13.06 -8.86 8.63
N ILE A 84 11.92 -8.23 8.32
CA ILE A 84 10.56 -8.71 8.65
C ILE A 84 10.06 -9.75 7.64
N LEU A 85 10.46 -9.63 6.38
CA LEU A 85 10.03 -10.48 5.27
C LEU A 85 8.49 -10.53 5.11
N PRO A 86 7.78 -9.39 4.94
CA PRO A 86 6.35 -9.43 4.60
C PRO A 86 6.14 -10.12 3.24
N ASP A 87 4.93 -10.59 2.97
CA ASP A 87 4.64 -11.26 1.69
C ASP A 87 4.63 -10.27 0.53
N MET A 88 4.25 -9.01 0.81
CA MET A 88 4.27 -7.90 -0.13
C MET A 88 4.68 -6.61 0.58
N THR A 89 5.30 -5.70 -0.17
CA THR A 89 5.42 -4.28 0.19
C THR A 89 4.75 -3.40 -0.85
N THR A 90 3.98 -2.40 -0.42
CA THR A 90 3.50 -1.33 -1.29
C THR A 90 4.30 -0.05 -1.01
N PHE A 91 5.02 0.46 -2.01
CA PHE A 91 5.65 1.77 -1.89
C PHE A 91 4.61 2.88 -2.03
N VAL A 92 4.53 3.72 -1.01
CA VAL A 92 3.65 4.89 -0.92
C VAL A 92 4.47 6.17 -0.78
N PRO A 93 4.01 7.32 -1.28
CA PRO A 93 4.71 8.58 -1.06
C PRO A 93 4.56 9.00 0.40
N GLU A 94 5.68 9.28 1.07
CA GLU A 94 5.64 9.84 2.42
C GLU A 94 6.27 11.25 2.42
N LYS A 95 5.47 12.28 2.70
CA LYS A 95 5.98 13.58 3.16
C LYS A 95 5.77 13.68 4.66
N ARG A 96 6.76 14.21 5.39
CA ARG A 96 6.76 14.34 6.86
C ARG A 96 5.55 15.08 7.47
N GLN A 97 4.77 15.82 6.69
CA GLN A 97 3.67 16.68 7.18
C GLN A 97 2.28 16.36 6.61
N GLU A 98 2.14 15.38 5.72
CA GLU A 98 0.83 15.08 5.13
C GLU A 98 -0.05 14.25 6.11
N LEU A 99 -1.32 14.64 6.24
CA LEU A 99 -2.33 13.96 7.06
C LEU A 99 -2.77 12.62 6.44
N THR A 100 -2.81 12.56 5.11
CA THR A 100 -3.08 11.40 4.24
C THR A 100 -2.25 11.58 2.97
N THR A 101 -1.91 10.51 2.24
CA THR A 101 -1.26 10.61 0.92
C THR A 101 -2.12 11.45 -0.02
N GLU A 102 -1.71 12.67 -0.35
CA GLU A 102 -2.51 13.56 -1.23
C GLU A 102 -2.44 13.14 -2.72
N GLY A 103 -1.53 12.24 -3.07
CA GLY A 103 -1.43 11.63 -4.38
C GLY A 103 -0.58 10.37 -4.36
N GLY A 104 -0.49 9.70 -5.51
CA GLY A 104 0.38 8.54 -5.70
C GLY A 104 1.87 8.90 -5.84
N LEU A 105 2.70 7.87 -5.71
CA LEU A 105 4.16 7.92 -5.86
C LEU A 105 4.55 8.42 -7.27
N ASP A 106 5.51 9.33 -7.33
CA ASP A 106 6.08 9.80 -8.60
C ASP A 106 7.22 8.87 -9.06
N VAL A 107 6.84 7.76 -9.68
CA VAL A 107 7.74 6.71 -10.17
C VAL A 107 8.69 7.24 -11.25
N VAL A 108 8.21 8.14 -12.11
CA VAL A 108 9.02 8.75 -13.17
C VAL A 108 10.23 9.46 -12.57
N SER A 109 10.02 10.24 -11.50
CA SER A 109 11.10 10.98 -10.85
C SER A 109 12.04 10.11 -10.02
N GLN A 110 11.59 8.94 -9.57
CA GLN A 110 12.32 8.05 -8.65
C GLN A 110 12.78 6.74 -9.30
N MET A 111 12.81 6.68 -10.64
CA MET A 111 13.05 5.46 -11.42
C MET A 111 14.26 4.65 -10.95
N ASP A 112 15.44 5.28 -10.88
CA ASP A 112 16.70 4.58 -10.57
C ASP A 112 16.69 4.01 -9.15
N ARG A 113 16.18 4.79 -8.19
CA ARG A 113 16.02 4.37 -6.80
C ARG A 113 15.05 3.20 -6.68
N LEU A 114 13.90 3.28 -7.36
CA LEU A 114 12.89 2.22 -7.29
C LEU A 114 13.41 0.92 -7.90
N ILE A 115 14.14 0.97 -9.02
CA ILE A 115 14.78 -0.22 -9.61
C ILE A 115 15.72 -0.89 -8.61
N GLU A 116 16.56 -0.10 -7.93
CA GLU A 116 17.51 -0.60 -6.93
C GLU A 116 16.79 -1.32 -5.78
N VAL A 117 15.86 -0.65 -5.11
CA VAL A 117 15.19 -1.21 -3.92
C VAL A 117 14.23 -2.35 -4.26
N ILE A 118 13.57 -2.31 -5.43
CA ILE A 118 12.73 -3.43 -5.89
C ILE A 118 13.60 -4.67 -6.11
N SER A 119 14.77 -4.52 -6.74
CA SER A 119 15.69 -5.64 -6.94
C SER A 119 16.18 -6.23 -5.62
N GLU A 120 16.38 -5.41 -4.59
CA GLU A 120 16.78 -5.87 -3.25
C GLU A 120 15.65 -6.64 -2.55
N LEU A 121 14.42 -6.12 -2.59
CA LEU A 121 13.24 -6.77 -2.02
C LEU A 121 12.94 -8.10 -2.72
N HIS A 122 13.08 -8.15 -4.05
CA HIS A 122 12.94 -9.37 -4.84
C HIS A 122 13.99 -10.44 -4.46
N ALA A 123 15.21 -10.05 -4.12
CA ALA A 123 16.24 -10.98 -3.64
C ALA A 123 15.83 -11.67 -2.31
N HIS A 124 14.90 -11.08 -1.58
CA HIS A 124 14.30 -11.63 -0.35
C HIS A 124 12.93 -12.28 -0.59
N ASN A 125 12.51 -12.44 -1.85
CA ASN A 125 11.20 -12.99 -2.25
C ASN A 125 10.00 -12.15 -1.78
N ILE A 126 10.17 -10.84 -1.61
CA ILE A 126 9.09 -9.92 -1.26
C ILE A 126 8.46 -9.39 -2.55
N VAL A 127 7.14 -9.52 -2.70
CA VAL A 127 6.41 -8.94 -3.85
C VAL A 127 6.32 -7.42 -3.72
N VAL A 128 6.49 -6.66 -4.80
CA VAL A 128 6.45 -5.20 -4.73
C VAL A 128 5.28 -4.60 -5.51
N SER A 129 4.50 -3.75 -4.84
CA SER A 129 3.47 -2.88 -5.42
C SER A 129 3.91 -1.41 -5.37
N LEU A 130 3.46 -0.61 -6.34
CA LEU A 130 3.64 0.85 -6.34
C LEU A 130 2.29 1.55 -6.27
N PHE A 131 2.05 2.35 -5.24
CA PHE A 131 0.85 3.18 -5.12
C PHE A 131 0.97 4.41 -6.00
N ILE A 132 0.20 4.50 -7.08
CA ILE A 132 0.36 5.53 -8.13
C ILE A 132 -0.96 6.17 -8.53
N ASN A 133 -0.89 7.40 -9.04
CA ASN A 133 -2.02 8.02 -9.70
C ASN A 133 -2.37 7.27 -11.01
N PRO A 134 -3.66 7.16 -11.38
CA PRO A 134 -4.09 6.47 -12.60
C PRO A 134 -3.73 7.29 -13.85
N THR A 135 -2.44 7.27 -14.22
CA THR A 135 -1.94 7.94 -15.43
C THR A 135 -1.03 7.01 -16.23
N ILE A 136 -1.08 7.13 -17.55
CA ILE A 136 -0.31 6.25 -18.44
C ILE A 136 1.21 6.42 -18.27
N HIS A 137 1.67 7.62 -17.89
CA HIS A 137 3.08 7.89 -17.68
C HIS A 137 3.61 7.16 -16.43
N GLN A 138 2.87 7.20 -15.31
CA GLN A 138 3.24 6.48 -14.09
C GLN A 138 3.17 4.97 -14.28
N ILE A 139 2.16 4.45 -15.00
CA ILE A 139 2.03 3.01 -15.28
C ILE A 139 3.17 2.48 -16.15
N LYS A 140 3.54 3.20 -17.22
CA LYS A 140 4.70 2.83 -18.05
C LYS A 140 6.01 2.93 -17.29
N ALA A 141 6.10 3.83 -16.32
CA ALA A 141 7.27 3.95 -15.46
C ALA A 141 7.33 2.75 -14.51
N ALA A 142 6.23 2.42 -13.82
CA ALA A 142 6.12 1.26 -12.93
C ALA A 142 6.47 -0.06 -13.64
N SER A 143 6.01 -0.26 -14.88
CA SER A 143 6.34 -1.48 -15.62
C SER A 143 7.84 -1.61 -15.97
N ARG A 144 8.60 -0.50 -15.89
CA ARG A 144 10.05 -0.49 -16.17
C ARG A 144 10.88 -0.63 -14.90
N THR A 145 10.32 -0.41 -13.72
CA THR A 145 11.05 -0.56 -12.46
C THR A 145 11.24 -2.02 -12.07
N GLY A 146 10.45 -2.93 -12.65
CA GLY A 146 10.40 -4.34 -12.26
C GLY A 146 9.36 -4.63 -11.17
N ALA A 147 8.51 -3.66 -10.79
CA ALA A 147 7.43 -3.91 -9.84
C ALA A 147 6.47 -5.01 -10.33
N ASP A 148 5.89 -5.76 -9.41
CA ASP A 148 4.95 -6.84 -9.69
C ASP A 148 3.51 -6.31 -9.82
N TYR A 149 3.17 -5.30 -9.01
CA TYR A 149 1.85 -4.70 -8.95
C TYR A 149 1.92 -3.17 -9.02
N VAL A 150 0.79 -2.57 -9.42
CA VAL A 150 0.46 -1.19 -9.11
C VAL A 150 -0.82 -1.15 -8.28
N GLU A 151 -0.88 -0.22 -7.35
CA GLU A 151 -2.09 0.15 -6.63
C GLU A 151 -2.56 1.51 -7.16
N LEU A 152 -3.72 1.52 -7.82
CA LEU A 152 -4.25 2.74 -8.42
C LEU A 152 -4.95 3.58 -7.34
N HIS A 153 -4.52 4.83 -7.22
CA HIS A 153 -5.08 5.79 -6.28
C HIS A 153 -6.54 6.11 -6.64
N THR A 154 -7.48 5.68 -5.80
CA THR A 154 -8.93 5.90 -5.98
C THR A 154 -9.48 7.13 -5.26
N GLY A 155 -8.65 7.91 -4.57
CA GLY A 155 -9.14 9.05 -3.77
C GLY A 155 -9.83 10.17 -4.57
N GLU A 156 -9.44 10.45 -5.83
CA GLU A 156 -10.19 11.42 -6.65
C GLU A 156 -11.59 10.90 -7.02
N TYR A 157 -11.74 9.59 -7.19
CA TYR A 157 -13.04 8.94 -7.39
C TYR A 157 -13.87 9.00 -6.11
N ALA A 158 -13.31 8.58 -4.97
CA ALA A 158 -14.00 8.55 -3.69
C ALA A 158 -14.47 9.93 -3.21
N ASN A 159 -13.69 10.97 -3.48
CA ASN A 159 -14.01 12.35 -3.07
C ASN A 159 -14.71 13.17 -4.16
N ALA A 160 -15.18 12.55 -5.24
CA ALA A 160 -15.85 13.26 -6.32
C ALA A 160 -17.09 14.01 -5.82
N SER A 161 -17.24 15.28 -6.22
CA SER A 161 -18.32 16.15 -5.74
C SER A 161 -19.71 15.80 -6.27
N ASP A 162 -19.76 15.04 -7.36
CA ASP A 162 -20.96 14.74 -8.11
C ASP A 162 -20.78 13.45 -8.94
N ILE A 163 -21.90 12.92 -9.43
CA ILE A 163 -21.97 11.64 -10.16
C ILE A 163 -21.21 11.70 -11.49
N ASP A 164 -21.22 12.83 -12.18
CA ASP A 164 -20.58 12.96 -13.49
C ASP A 164 -19.05 12.87 -13.35
N LYS A 165 -18.47 13.59 -12.37
CA LYS A 165 -17.04 13.45 -12.04
C LYS A 165 -16.70 12.07 -11.53
N MET A 166 -17.56 11.47 -10.70
CA MET A 166 -17.33 10.11 -10.22
C MET A 166 -17.26 9.10 -11.38
N ALA A 167 -18.15 9.23 -12.37
CA ALA A 167 -18.13 8.40 -13.57
C ALA A 167 -16.86 8.63 -14.41
N GLU A 168 -16.44 9.89 -14.61
CA GLU A 168 -15.20 10.23 -15.29
C GLU A 168 -13.98 9.58 -14.62
N ARG A 169 -13.86 9.68 -13.29
CA ARG A 169 -12.74 9.06 -12.54
C ARG A 169 -12.77 7.55 -12.59
N LEU A 170 -13.96 6.94 -12.57
CA LEU A 170 -14.11 5.50 -12.70
C LEU A 170 -13.62 5.01 -14.08
N ASP A 171 -13.98 5.72 -15.16
CA ASP A 171 -13.54 5.39 -16.52
C ASP A 171 -12.02 5.54 -16.68
N GLU A 172 -11.42 6.56 -16.06
CA GLU A 172 -9.96 6.74 -15.98
C GLU A 172 -9.29 5.54 -15.28
N ILE A 173 -9.75 5.19 -14.09
CA ILE A 173 -9.22 4.06 -13.30
C ILE A 173 -9.35 2.76 -14.09
N ALA A 174 -10.51 2.49 -14.69
CA ALA A 174 -10.75 1.27 -15.47
C ALA A 174 -9.82 1.18 -16.69
N SER A 175 -9.67 2.28 -17.43
CA SER A 175 -8.76 2.36 -18.58
C SER A 175 -7.30 2.11 -18.18
N MET A 176 -6.90 2.65 -17.04
CA MET A 176 -5.55 2.52 -16.50
C MET A 176 -5.27 1.12 -15.92
N ALA A 177 -6.25 0.49 -15.29
CA ALA A 177 -6.15 -0.91 -14.87
C ALA A 177 -5.92 -1.84 -16.08
N ILE A 178 -6.64 -1.62 -17.18
CA ILE A 178 -6.43 -2.38 -18.43
C ILE A 178 -5.01 -2.12 -18.98
N ALA A 179 -4.55 -0.87 -18.96
CA ALA A 179 -3.22 -0.52 -19.45
C ALA A 179 -2.10 -1.19 -18.62
N ALA A 180 -2.20 -1.16 -17.29
CA ALA A 180 -1.25 -1.80 -16.40
C ALA A 180 -1.20 -3.32 -16.61
N SER A 181 -2.37 -3.98 -16.70
CA SER A 181 -2.45 -5.41 -16.98
C SER A 181 -1.82 -5.80 -18.32
N LYS A 182 -2.01 -5.00 -19.37
CA LYS A 182 -1.37 -5.22 -20.69
C LYS A 182 0.16 -5.10 -20.65
N LEU A 183 0.71 -4.39 -19.66
CA LEU A 183 2.15 -4.29 -19.42
C LEU A 183 2.69 -5.36 -18.47
N GLY A 184 1.85 -6.32 -18.06
CA GLY A 184 2.25 -7.45 -17.21
C GLY A 184 2.18 -7.17 -15.71
N LEU A 185 1.68 -6.00 -15.30
CA LEU A 185 1.52 -5.65 -13.89
C LEU A 185 0.23 -6.25 -13.33
N GLY A 186 0.30 -6.74 -12.09
CA GLY A 186 -0.90 -6.91 -11.26
C GLY A 186 -1.49 -5.54 -10.91
N VAL A 187 -2.81 -5.50 -10.66
CA VAL A 187 -3.52 -4.24 -10.36
C VAL A 187 -4.34 -4.40 -9.10
N SER A 188 -4.21 -3.43 -8.20
CA SER A 188 -4.98 -3.24 -6.99
C SER A 188 -5.49 -1.79 -6.90
N ALA A 189 -6.40 -1.52 -5.98
CA ALA A 189 -6.99 -0.21 -5.70
C ALA A 189 -7.64 -0.26 -4.30
N GLY A 190 -7.82 0.88 -3.63
CA GLY A 190 -8.45 0.85 -2.31
C GLY A 190 -8.58 2.19 -1.57
N HIS A 191 -7.68 3.16 -1.83
CA HIS A 191 -7.68 4.42 -1.09
C HIS A 191 -9.01 5.18 -1.18
N GLY A 192 -9.69 5.34 -0.03
CA GLY A 192 -10.92 6.12 0.11
C GLY A 192 -12.21 5.40 -0.28
N LEU A 193 -12.18 4.13 -0.68
CA LEU A 193 -13.41 3.39 -1.01
C LEU A 193 -14.26 3.11 0.24
N ASP A 194 -15.58 3.21 0.09
CA ASP A 194 -16.60 2.99 1.14
C ASP A 194 -17.85 2.22 0.64
#